data_AF-A0A813JZV9-F1
#
_entry.id   AF-A0A813JZV9-F1
#
_cell.length_a   1.000
_cell.length_b   1.000
_cell.length_c   1.000
_cell.angle_alpha   90.00
_cell.angle_beta   90.00
_cell.angle_gamma   90.00
#
_symmetry.space_group_name_H-M   'P 1'
#
loop_
_entity.id
_entity.type
_entity.pdbx_description
1 polymer ?
#
loop_
_entity_poly.entity_id
_entity_poly.type
_entity_poly.pdbx_seq_one_letter_code
_entity_poly.pdbx_strand_id
1 'polypeptide(L)'
;METLMQQIGLERFIPAFQAEEVDLDALSLFEEKDLQDLGLPKGPRVKLLRAVQGIFPSAKGSLQAPPRLEEMEQQLVHVEKQVANVQEQLVRQLEELAARQQAAEEQLLRLEAACTSPEEQGPE
;
A
#
# COMPACT_ATOMS: atom_id res chain seq x y z
N MET A 1 18.43 21.32 7.71
CA MET A 1 18.00 22.60 7.11
C MET A 1 18.22 22.64 5.60
N GLU A 2 19.44 22.42 5.12
CA GLU A 2 19.81 22.58 3.70
C GLU A 2 18.97 21.71 2.74
N THR A 3 18.81 20.42 3.06
CA THR A 3 17.99 19.49 2.26
C THR A 3 16.54 19.95 2.13
N LEU A 4 15.92 20.38 3.23
CA LEU A 4 14.54 20.88 3.23
C LEU A 4 14.40 22.11 2.34
N MET A 5 15.29 23.08 2.49
CA MET A 5 15.32 24.33 1.73
C MET A 5 15.47 24.07 0.23
N GLN A 6 16.37 23.16 -0.18
CA GLN A 6 16.54 22.76 -1.57
C GLN A 6 15.29 22.08 -2.13
N GLN A 7 14.67 21.16 -1.38
CA GLN A 7 13.46 20.45 -1.82
C GLN A 7 12.29 21.40 -2.12
N ILE A 8 12.19 22.51 -1.39
CA ILE A 8 11.16 23.53 -1.59
C ILE A 8 11.65 24.72 -2.42
N GLY A 9 12.84 24.66 -3.04
CA GLY A 9 13.36 25.72 -3.91
C GLY A 9 13.60 27.05 -3.20
N LEU A 10 13.96 27.01 -1.92
CA LEU A 10 14.27 28.17 -1.06
C LEU A 10 15.74 28.19 -0.61
N GLU A 11 16.62 27.42 -1.26
CA GLU A 11 18.05 27.30 -0.92
C GLU A 11 18.79 28.65 -0.85
N ARG A 12 18.33 29.65 -1.61
CA ARG A 12 18.87 31.03 -1.55
C ARG A 12 18.74 31.70 -0.17
N PHE A 13 17.83 31.22 0.68
CA PHE A 13 17.60 31.78 2.02
C PHE A 13 18.40 31.06 3.11
N ILE A 14 19.10 29.95 2.80
CA ILE A 14 19.92 29.21 3.77
C ILE A 14 20.86 30.13 4.57
N PRO A 15 21.58 31.10 3.96
CA PRO A 15 22.47 31.98 4.72
C PRO A 15 21.75 32.84 5.77
N ALA A 16 20.49 33.22 5.54
CA ALA A 16 19.71 34.01 6.51
C ALA A 16 19.41 33.20 7.78
N PHE A 17 19.07 31.92 7.63
CA PHE A 17 18.85 31.02 8.76
C PHE A 17 20.16 30.69 9.49
N GLN A 18 21.27 30.52 8.76
CA GLN A 18 22.58 30.27 9.36
C GLN A 18 23.10 31.49 10.15
N ALA A 19 22.88 32.70 9.65
CA ALA A 19 23.30 33.93 10.32
C ALA A 19 22.60 34.13 11.67
N GLU A 20 21.35 33.68 11.79
CA GLU A 20 20.53 33.76 13.00
C GLU A 20 20.53 32.45 13.81
N GLU A 21 21.46 31.54 13.50
CA GLU A 21 21.66 30.26 14.19
C GLU A 21 20.38 29.39 14.28
N VAL A 22 19.51 29.46 13.27
CA VAL A 22 18.24 28.73 13.23
C VAL A 22 18.46 27.30 12.72
N ASP A 23 18.26 26.33 13.60
CA ASP A 23 18.22 24.90 13.27
C ASP A 23 16.79 24.42 12.92
N LEU A 24 16.62 23.11 12.68
CA LEU A 24 15.32 22.55 12.33
C LEU A 24 14.32 22.54 13.50
N ASP A 25 14.82 22.42 14.72
CA ASP A 25 13.98 22.40 15.92
C ASP A 25 13.44 23.80 16.21
N ALA A 26 14.30 24.83 16.12
CA ALA A 26 13.90 26.23 16.19
C ALA A 26 12.91 26.59 15.08
N LEU A 27 13.21 26.20 13.82
CA LEU A 27 12.32 26.45 12.69
C LEU A 27 10.92 25.86 12.89
N SER A 28 10.80 24.73 13.60
CA SER A 28 9.50 24.10 13.88
C SER A 28 8.59 24.92 14.78
N LEU A 29 9.15 25.88 15.52
CA LEU A 29 8.45 26.78 16.42
C LEU A 29 8.15 28.14 15.79
N PHE A 30 8.64 28.41 14.58
CA PHE A 30 8.50 29.71 13.93
C PHE A 30 7.08 29.94 13.41
N GLU A 31 6.58 31.16 13.61
CA GLU A 31 5.36 31.67 13.02
C GLU A 31 5.67 32.54 11.78
N GLU A 32 4.63 32.99 11.07
CA GLU A 32 4.80 33.83 9.86
C GLU A 32 5.58 35.13 10.15
N LYS A 33 5.49 35.63 11.39
CA LYS A 33 6.18 36.84 11.83
C LYS A 33 7.68 36.62 11.99
N ASP A 34 8.12 35.52 12.60
CA ASP A 34 9.55 35.22 12.77
C ASP A 34 10.25 35.11 11.41
N LEU A 35 9.58 34.47 10.45
CA LEU A 35 10.07 34.43 9.06
C LEU A 35 10.06 35.79 8.37
N GLN A 36 9.18 36.70 8.78
CA GLN A 36 9.19 38.09 8.29
C GLN A 36 10.41 38.85 8.80
N ASP A 37 10.72 38.66 10.07
CA ASP A 37 11.81 39.34 10.77
C ASP A 37 13.17 38.84 10.23
N LEU A 38 13.24 37.59 9.76
CA LEU A 38 14.33 37.04 8.94
C LEU A 38 14.44 37.62 7.51
N GLY A 39 13.50 38.48 7.10
CA GLY A 39 13.51 39.14 5.79
C GLY A 39 12.94 38.29 4.64
N LEU A 40 12.20 37.21 4.92
CA LEU A 40 11.60 36.41 3.85
C LEU A 40 10.38 37.14 3.25
N PRO A 41 10.27 37.22 1.92
CA PRO A 41 9.05 37.73 1.30
C PRO A 41 7.88 36.78 1.54
N LYS A 42 6.65 37.31 1.45
CA LYS A 42 5.41 36.57 1.79
C LYS A 42 5.29 35.19 1.12
N GLY A 43 5.69 35.07 -0.14
CA GLY A 43 5.64 33.80 -0.88
C GLY A 43 6.49 32.69 -0.23
N PRO A 44 7.82 32.87 -0.10
CA PRO A 44 8.68 31.97 0.64
C PRO A 44 8.23 31.64 2.07
N ARG A 45 7.71 32.61 2.82
CA ARG A 45 7.18 32.38 4.18
C ARG A 45 6.07 31.35 4.21
N VAL A 46 5.03 31.56 3.38
CA VAL A 46 3.90 30.63 3.28
C VAL A 46 4.36 29.25 2.80
N LYS A 47 5.32 29.20 1.87
CA LYS A 47 5.86 27.93 1.35
C LYS A 47 6.61 27.14 2.43
N LEU A 48 7.43 27.81 3.24
CA LEU A 48 8.20 27.19 4.31
C LEU A 48 7.32 26.68 5.45
N LEU A 49 6.37 27.50 5.93
CA LEU A 49 5.44 27.09 6.98
C LEU A 49 4.65 25.83 6.60
N ARG A 50 4.17 25.76 5.35
CA ARG A 50 3.48 24.57 4.86
C ARG A 50 4.39 23.34 4.80
N ALA A 51 5.63 23.51 4.35
CA ALA A 51 6.59 22.42 4.30
C ALA A 51 6.93 21.86 5.69
N VAL A 52 7.10 22.74 6.69
CA VAL A 52 7.35 22.35 8.09
C VAL A 52 6.15 21.63 8.70
N GLN A 53 4.92 22.00 8.31
CA GLN A 53 3.69 21.30 8.68
C GLN A 53 3.48 19.95 7.95
N GLY A 54 4.45 19.51 7.13
CA GLY A 54 4.34 18.30 6.31
C GLY A 54 3.43 18.45 5.09
N ILE A 55 2.91 19.66 4.85
CA ILE A 55 2.10 19.99 3.69
C ILE A 55 3.04 20.49 2.60
N PHE A 56 3.77 19.57 1.97
CA PHE A 56 4.62 19.92 0.83
C PHE A 56 3.71 20.34 -0.33
N PRO A 57 3.74 21.63 -0.77
CA PRO A 57 3.11 21.98 -2.02
C PRO A 57 3.88 21.23 -3.10
N SER A 58 3.29 20.13 -3.57
CA SER A 58 3.83 19.33 -4.67
C SER A 58 4.24 20.30 -5.76
N ALA A 59 5.55 20.44 -5.95
CA ALA A 59 6.10 21.33 -6.94
C ALA A 59 5.55 20.84 -8.28
N LYS A 60 4.61 21.60 -8.86
CA LYS A 60 4.22 21.41 -10.26
C LYS A 60 5.49 21.54 -11.09
N GLY A 61 6.13 20.42 -11.43
CA GLY A 61 7.41 20.44 -12.13
C GLY A 61 8.23 19.15 -12.21
N SER A 62 8.00 18.12 -11.37
CA SER A 62 8.63 16.80 -11.63
C SER A 62 7.79 15.66 -11.08
N LEU A 63 7.04 14.99 -11.96
CA LEU A 63 6.51 13.66 -11.71
C LEU A 63 7.66 12.65 -11.89
N GLN A 64 8.60 12.62 -10.96
CA GLN A 64 9.28 11.38 -10.65
C GLN A 64 8.78 11.00 -9.27
N ALA A 65 8.00 9.92 -9.22
CA ALA A 65 7.65 9.31 -7.96
C ALA A 65 8.98 9.03 -7.23
N PRO A 66 9.09 9.36 -5.92
CA PRO A 66 10.26 8.98 -5.15
C PRO A 66 10.52 7.48 -5.35
N PRO A 67 11.78 7.03 -5.49
CA PRO A 67 12.10 5.63 -5.81
C PRO A 67 11.41 4.63 -4.88
N ARG A 68 11.13 5.03 -3.63
CA ARG A 68 10.41 4.24 -2.63
C ARG A 68 8.92 4.00 -2.93
N LEU A 69 8.25 4.93 -3.63
CA LEU A 69 6.85 4.78 -4.01
C LEU A 69 6.70 3.80 -5.18
N GLU A 70 7.57 3.89 -6.18
CA GLU A 70 7.62 2.93 -7.30
C GLU A 70 7.96 1.51 -6.80
N GLU A 71 8.90 1.38 -5.88
CA GLU A 71 9.21 0.11 -5.21
C GLU A 71 7.99 -0.47 -4.48
N MET A 72 7.24 0.37 -3.76
CA MET A 72 6.06 -0.07 -3.01
C MET A 72 4.90 -0.46 -3.95
N GLU A 73 4.72 0.25 -5.07
CA GLU A 73 3.76 -0.12 -6.12
C GLU A 73 4.12 -1.46 -6.76
N GLN A 74 5.39 -1.69 -7.08
CA GLN A 74 5.85 -2.98 -7.59
C GLN A 74 5.65 -4.12 -6.58
N GLN A 75 5.88 -3.85 -5.29
CA GLN A 75 5.61 -4.80 -4.22
C GLN A 75 4.11 -5.11 -4.10
N LEU A 76 3.23 -4.10 -4.19
CA LEU A 76 1.78 -4.31 -4.19
C LEU A 76 1.34 -5.19 -5.36
N VAL A 77 1.82 -4.89 -6.58
CA VAL A 77 1.53 -5.71 -7.77
C VAL A 77 2.04 -7.16 -7.59
N HIS A 78 3.17 -7.35 -6.93
CA HIS A 78 3.69 -8.68 -6.62
C HIS A 78 2.77 -9.43 -5.64
N VAL A 79 2.34 -8.76 -4.56
CA VAL A 79 1.42 -9.33 -3.57
C VAL A 79 0.08 -9.68 -4.21
N GLU A 80 -0.47 -8.80 -5.05
CA GLU A 80 -1.73 -9.08 -5.77
C GLU A 80 -1.63 -10.33 -6.64
N LYS A 81 -0.49 -10.53 -7.34
CA LYS A 81 -0.25 -11.74 -8.12
C LYS A 81 -0.13 -12.99 -7.24
N GLN A 82 0.52 -12.87 -6.08
CA GLN A 82 0.60 -13.99 -5.12
C GLN A 82 -0.78 -14.37 -4.60
N VAL A 83 -1.61 -13.37 -4.23
CA VAL A 83 -2.99 -13.59 -3.79
C VAL A 83 -3.81 -14.27 -4.88
N ALA A 84 -3.74 -13.78 -6.12
CA ALA A 84 -4.46 -14.38 -7.25
C ALA A 84 -4.07 -15.85 -7.48
N ASN A 85 -2.77 -16.17 -7.39
CA ASN A 85 -2.29 -17.55 -7.56
C ASN A 85 -2.79 -18.47 -6.43
N VAL A 86 -2.72 -18.03 -5.18
CA VAL A 86 -3.23 -18.79 -4.02
C VAL A 86 -4.74 -18.99 -4.14
N GLN A 87 -5.47 -17.96 -4.58
CA GLN A 87 -6.91 -18.04 -4.79
C GLN A 87 -7.27 -19.05 -5.88
N GLU A 88 -6.53 -19.08 -6.99
CA GLU A 88 -6.74 -20.06 -8.06
C GLU A 88 -6.44 -21.49 -7.58
N GLN A 89 -5.37 -21.68 -6.80
CA GLN A 89 -5.07 -22.99 -6.19
C GLN A 89 -6.17 -23.45 -5.24
N LEU A 90 -6.71 -22.56 -4.41
CA LEU A 90 -7.80 -22.88 -3.49
C LEU A 90 -9.07 -23.28 -4.23
N VAL A 91 -9.43 -22.57 -5.31
CA VAL A 91 -10.59 -22.92 -6.14
C VAL A 91 -10.43 -24.32 -6.73
N ARG A 92 -9.27 -24.65 -7.30
CA ARG A 92 -9.01 -25.99 -7.84
C ARG A 92 -9.13 -27.09 -6.78
N GLN A 93 -8.64 -26.84 -5.57
CA GLN A 93 -8.79 -27.81 -4.47
C GLN A 93 -10.24 -28.01 -4.05
N LEU A 94 -11.05 -26.94 -4.02
CA LEU A 94 -12.47 -27.03 -3.70
C LEU A 94 -13.23 -27.82 -4.76
N GLU A 95 -12.94 -27.61 -6.05
CA GLU A 95 -13.53 -28.37 -7.15
C GLU A 95 -13.17 -29.87 -7.06
N GLU A 96 -11.91 -30.19 -6.76
CA GLU A 96 -11.46 -31.57 -6.59
C GLU A 96 -12.15 -32.25 -5.39
N LEU A 97 -12.26 -31.53 -4.26
CA LEU A 97 -12.98 -32.04 -3.08
C LEU A 97 -14.46 -32.28 -3.37
N ALA A 98 -15.12 -31.36 -4.09
CA ALA A 98 -16.52 -31.53 -4.48
C ALA A 98 -16.71 -32.74 -5.39
N ALA A 99 -15.84 -32.93 -6.38
CA ALA A 99 -15.89 -34.10 -7.25
C ALA A 99 -15.70 -35.41 -6.48
N ARG A 100 -14.78 -35.44 -5.50
CA ARG A 100 -14.58 -36.60 -4.63
C ARG A 100 -15.79 -36.90 -3.75
N GLN A 101 -16.45 -35.88 -3.22
CA GLN A 101 -17.68 -36.04 -2.44
C GLN A 101 -18.80 -36.64 -3.29
N GLN A 102 -19.05 -36.12 -4.50
CA GLN A 102 -20.05 -36.65 -5.41
C GLN A 102 -19.79 -38.13 -5.75
N ALA A 103 -18.54 -38.48 -6.07
CA ALA A 103 -18.18 -39.86 -6.37
C ALA A 103 -18.41 -40.80 -5.18
N ALA A 104 -18.14 -40.35 -3.95
CA ALA A 104 -18.38 -41.12 -2.73
C ALA A 104 -19.89 -41.32 -2.48
N GLU A 105 -20.71 -40.29 -2.70
CA GLU A 105 -22.18 -40.39 -2.60
C GLU A 105 -22.74 -41.38 -3.63
N GLU A 106 -22.28 -41.33 -4.89
CA GLU A 106 -22.69 -42.29 -5.93
C GLU A 106 -22.30 -43.73 -5.58
N GLN A 107 -21.12 -43.93 -4.99
CA GLN A 107 -20.67 -45.25 -4.53
C GLN A 107 -21.56 -45.79 -3.42
N LEU A 108 -21.94 -44.95 -2.46
CA LEU A 108 -22.82 -45.34 -1.35
C LEU A 108 -24.20 -45.76 -1.88
N LEU A 109 -24.76 -44.98 -2.80
CA LEU A 109 -26.06 -45.26 -3.42
C LEU A 109 -26.05 -46.57 -4.22
N ARG A 110 -24.93 -46.90 -4.89
CA ARG A 110 -24.74 -48.20 -5.56
C ARG A 110 -24.67 -49.37 -4.59
N LEU A 111 -24.00 -49.21 -3.45
CA LEU A 111 -23.93 -50.24 -2.41
C LEU A 111 -25.30 -50.49 -1.78
N GLU A 112 -26.06 -49.43 -1.48
CA GLU A 112 -27.43 -49.54 -0.97
C GLU A 112 -28.35 -50.27 -1.95
N ALA A 113 -28.25 -49.97 -3.25
CA ALA A 113 -29.00 -50.66 -4.31
C ALA A 113 -28.60 -52.14 -4.44
N ALA A 114 -27.32 -52.47 -4.27
CA ALA A 114 -26.85 -53.87 -4.31
C ALA A 114 -27.33 -54.69 -3.10
N CYS A 115 -27.41 -54.08 -1.91
CA CYS A 115 -27.89 -54.73 -0.70
C CYS A 115 -29.42 -54.89 -0.63
N THR A 116 -30.19 -54.23 -1.49
CA THR A 116 -31.67 -54.30 -1.53
C THR A 116 -32.22 -55.28 -2.57
N SER A 117 -31.37 -56.07 -3.22
CA SER A 117 -31.83 -57.16 -4.10
C SER A 117 -32.41 -58.31 -3.26
N PRO A 118 -33.68 -58.71 -3.46
CA PRO A 118 -34.28 -59.80 -2.70
C PRO A 118 -33.65 -61.13 -3.11
N GLU A 119 -33.06 -61.83 -2.14
CA GLU A 119 -32.91 -63.30 -2.18
C GLU A 119 -34.31 -63.92 -2.17
N GLU A 120 -34.99 -63.92 -3.32
CA GLU A 120 -36.22 -64.70 -3.51
C GLU A 120 -36.10 -65.55 -4.78
N GLN A 121 -35.75 -66.82 -4.53
CA GLN A 121 -36.41 -68.05 -4.98
C GLN A 121 -35.39 -69.09 -5.45
N GLY A 122 -35.01 -69.94 -4.49
CA GLY A 122 -34.39 -71.23 -4.76
C GLY A 122 -35.41 -72.17 -5.45
N PRO A 123 -34.95 -73.10 -6.29
CA PRO A 123 -35.85 -73.99 -7.02
C PRO A 123 -36.42 -75.06 -6.07
N GLU A 124 -37.75 -75.14 -5.98
CA GLU A 124 -38.47 -76.35 -5.54
C GLU A 124 -38.56 -77.38 -6.67
#